data_AF-A0A4R5CB24-F1
#
_entry.id   AF-A0A4R5CB24-F1
#
_cell.length_a   1.000
_cell.length_b   1.000
_cell.length_c   1.000
_cell.angle_alpha   90.00
_cell.angle_beta   90.00
_cell.angle_gamma   90.00
#
_symmetry.space_group_name_H-M   'P 1'
#
loop_
_entity.id
_entity.type
_entity.pdbx_description
1 polymer ?
#
loop_
_entity_poly.entity_id
_entity_poly.type
_entity_poly.pdbx_seq_one_letter_code
_entity_poly.pdbx_strand_id
1 'polypeptide(L)'
;MTEQEEARHALAEQFPDWLIDAEGHPGGTIWHASRLIPPGRGGSVGVQADEPGLLHELLDEADRTDARLALRDVAAGLRERGVTVHAFATNLIVTERGPDEPERLITCKRGTFHWGMGKEIGPIGDVPGAVGH
;
A
#
# COMPACT_ATOMS: atom_id res chain seq x y z
N MET A 1 21.70 21.31 -6.60
CA MET A 1 20.76 20.55 -5.76
C MET A 1 21.57 20.03 -4.60
N THR A 2 21.10 20.23 -3.38
CA THR A 2 21.76 19.68 -2.18
C THR A 2 21.43 18.19 -2.05
N GLU A 3 22.27 17.43 -1.36
CA GLU A 3 22.03 15.99 -1.09
C GLU A 3 20.66 15.76 -0.40
N GLN A 4 20.24 16.69 0.46
CA GLN A 4 18.92 16.69 1.09
C GLN A 4 17.79 16.90 0.08
N GLU A 5 17.92 17.84 -0.87
CA GLU A 5 16.91 18.03 -1.92
C GLU A 5 16.81 16.81 -2.85
N GLU A 6 17.94 16.18 -3.17
CA GLU A 6 18.00 14.95 -3.97
C GLU A 6 17.29 13.79 -3.28
N ALA A 7 17.61 13.54 -2.01
CA ALA A 7 16.96 12.49 -1.23
C ALA A 7 15.46 12.75 -1.05
N ARG A 8 15.04 14.01 -0.83
CA ARG A 8 13.62 14.38 -0.75
C ARG A 8 12.91 14.14 -2.07
N HIS A 9 13.52 14.49 -3.19
CA HIS A 9 12.95 14.25 -4.52
C HIS A 9 12.79 12.75 -4.80
N ALA A 10 13.83 11.96 -4.53
CA ALA A 10 13.80 10.52 -4.73
C ALA A 10 12.73 9.82 -3.88
N LEU A 11 12.49 10.30 -2.65
CA LEU A 11 11.41 9.81 -1.80
C LEU A 11 10.03 10.22 -2.35
N ALA A 12 9.86 11.48 -2.75
CA ALA A 12 8.59 11.97 -3.28
C ALA A 12 8.19 11.26 -4.59
N GLU A 13 9.16 10.92 -5.44
CA GLU A 13 8.93 10.14 -6.66
C GLU A 13 8.49 8.69 -6.36
N GLN A 14 9.05 8.08 -5.30
CA GLN A 14 8.73 6.71 -4.93
C GLN A 14 7.41 6.58 -4.16
N PHE A 15 7.01 7.64 -3.46
CA PHE A 15 5.83 7.70 -2.60
C PHE A 15 4.97 8.93 -2.94
N PRO A 16 4.35 8.97 -4.14
CA PRO A 16 3.66 10.15 -4.65
C PRO A 16 2.44 10.57 -3.82
N ASP A 17 1.86 9.64 -3.05
CA ASP A 17 0.71 9.91 -2.16
C ASP A 17 1.11 10.56 -0.83
N TRP A 18 2.41 10.71 -0.57
CA TRP A 18 2.94 11.27 0.67
C TRP A 18 3.49 12.68 0.45
N LEU A 19 3.12 13.60 1.33
CA LEU A 19 3.75 14.90 1.47
C LEU A 19 5.02 14.73 2.30
N ILE A 20 6.17 14.84 1.65
CA ILE A 20 7.50 14.61 2.25
C ILE A 20 8.25 15.92 2.36
N ASP A 21 8.74 16.19 3.57
CA ASP A 21 9.47 17.41 3.85
C ASP A 21 10.60 17.14 4.86
N ALA A 22 11.60 18.02 4.84
CA ALA A 22 12.86 17.85 5.56
C ALA A 22 13.30 19.17 6.18
N GLU A 23 13.28 19.24 7.50
CA GLU A 23 13.53 20.46 8.25
C GLU A 23 14.88 20.39 8.97
N GLY A 24 15.74 21.38 8.70
CA GLY A 24 17.04 21.50 9.36
C GLY A 24 16.89 21.93 10.82
N HIS A 25 17.46 21.17 11.74
CA HIS A 25 17.43 21.41 13.17
C HIS A 25 18.85 21.50 13.75
N PRO A 26 19.06 22.20 14.89
CA PRO A 26 20.32 22.13 15.62
C PRO A 26 20.53 20.71 16.16
N GLY A 27 21.25 19.88 15.41
CA GLY A 27 21.46 18.46 15.70
C GLY A 27 21.29 17.52 14.51
N GLY A 28 20.80 18.00 13.37
CA GLY A 28 20.61 17.20 12.17
C GLY A 28 19.39 17.64 11.37
N THR A 29 18.98 16.82 10.41
CA THR A 29 17.77 17.05 9.62
C THR A 29 16.68 16.10 10.10
N ILE A 30 15.50 16.63 10.42
CA ILE A 30 14.33 15.81 10.72
C ILE A 30 13.52 15.66 9.43
N TRP A 31 13.29 14.42 9.05
CA TRP A 31 12.50 14.04 7.89
C TRP A 31 11.10 13.67 8.35
N HIS A 32 10.09 14.20 7.69
CA HIS A 32 8.70 13.87 7.98
C HIS A 32 7.92 13.60 6.70
N ALA A 33 6.97 12.68 6.80
CA ALA A 33 6.04 12.39 5.73
C ALA A 33 4.63 12.30 6.29
N SER A 34 3.66 12.86 5.58
CA SER A 34 2.25 12.75 5.94
C SER A 34 1.36 12.52 4.73
N ARG A 35 0.24 11.84 4.95
CA ARG A 35 -0.83 11.73 3.95
C ARG A 35 -2.19 11.62 4.62
N LEU A 36 -3.23 11.91 3.84
CA LEU A 36 -4.59 11.61 4.24
C LEU A 36 -4.85 10.11 4.11
N ILE A 37 -5.59 9.56 5.07
CA ILE A 37 -6.07 8.18 4.97
C ILE A 37 -7.25 8.17 3.97
N PRO A 38 -7.36 7.17 3.08
CA PRO A 38 -8.46 7.09 2.12
C PRO A 38 -9.87 7.23 2.76
N PRO A 39 -10.85 7.72 1.98
CA PRO A 39 -12.22 7.94 2.47
C PRO A 39 -12.81 6.70 3.16
N GLY A 40 -13.59 6.91 4.22
CA GLY A 40 -14.23 5.83 4.99
C GLY A 40 -13.44 5.35 6.21
N ARG A 41 -12.17 5.78 6.38
CA ARG A 41 -11.37 5.50 7.58
C ARG A 41 -11.03 6.74 8.40
N GLY A 42 -11.01 7.93 7.77
CA GLY A 42 -10.85 9.23 8.41
C GLY A 42 -9.45 9.49 8.97
N GLY A 43 -9.03 10.75 8.97
CA GLY A 43 -7.77 11.20 9.58
C GLY A 43 -6.56 11.22 8.64
N SER A 44 -5.40 11.45 9.23
CA SER A 44 -4.09 11.50 8.56
C SER A 44 -3.13 10.56 9.25
N VAL A 45 -2.17 10.04 8.49
CA VAL A 45 -1.01 9.33 9.04
C VAL A 45 0.22 10.18 8.83
N GLY A 46 1.08 10.23 9.85
CA GLY A 46 2.37 10.92 9.80
C GLY A 46 3.46 9.99 10.33
N VAL A 47 4.62 10.03 9.70
CA VAL A 47 5.84 9.35 10.14
C VAL A 47 7.00 10.34 10.13
N GLN A 48 7.96 10.14 11.03
CA GLN A 48 9.15 10.97 11.13
C GLN A 48 10.38 10.11 11.37
N ALA A 49 11.53 10.57 10.89
CA ALA A 49 12.82 9.93 11.08
C ALA A 49 13.96 10.96 11.02
N ASP A 50 15.10 10.62 11.62
CA ASP A 50 16.29 11.48 11.59
C ASP A 50 17.15 11.26 10.33
N GLU A 51 16.81 10.23 9.53
CA GLU A 51 17.53 9.86 8.32
C GLU A 51 16.55 9.53 7.18
N PRO A 52 16.89 9.86 5.91
CA PRO A 52 16.02 9.60 4.77
C PRO A 52 15.84 8.10 4.50
N GLY A 53 16.86 7.29 4.78
CA GLY A 53 16.77 5.83 4.65
C GLY A 53 15.78 5.21 5.63
N LEU A 54 15.76 5.69 6.88
CA LEU A 54 14.78 5.24 7.86
C LEU A 54 13.37 5.73 7.53
N LEU A 55 13.23 6.95 6.99
CA LEU A 55 11.93 7.41 6.49
C LEU A 55 11.40 6.51 5.36
N HIS A 56 12.26 6.10 4.43
CA HIS A 56 11.91 5.15 3.37
C HIS A 56 11.35 3.83 3.93
N GLU A 57 12.02 3.23 4.92
CA GLU A 57 11.58 1.99 5.56
C GLU A 57 10.21 2.13 6.24
N LEU A 58 9.97 3.26 6.92
CA LEU A 58 8.70 3.56 7.55
C LEU A 58 7.56 3.70 6.53
N LEU A 59 7.84 4.35 5.39
CA LEU A 59 6.90 4.48 4.29
C LEU A 59 6.57 3.12 3.66
N ASP A 60 7.58 2.25 3.47
CA ASP A 60 7.37 0.88 3.00
C ASP A 60 6.56 0.01 3.97
N GLU A 61 6.71 0.19 5.29
CA GLU A 61 5.86 -0.49 6.28
C GLU A 61 4.42 0.04 6.25
N ALA A 62 4.24 1.35 6.07
CA ALA A 62 2.91 1.95 5.93
C ALA A 62 2.19 1.40 4.70
N ASP A 63 2.86 1.31 3.55
CA ASP A 63 2.32 0.70 2.33
C ASP A 63 1.98 -0.78 2.52
N ARG A 64 2.84 -1.55 3.20
CA ARG A 64 2.56 -2.95 3.53
C ARG A 64 1.36 -3.11 4.45
N THR A 65 1.17 -2.18 5.38
CA THR A 65 0.02 -2.17 6.29
C THR A 65 -1.27 -1.89 5.53
N ASP A 66 -1.26 -0.88 4.65
CA ASP A 66 -2.39 -0.58 3.75
C ASP A 66 -2.75 -1.78 2.88
N ALA A 67 -1.76 -2.40 2.26
CA ALA A 67 -1.94 -3.59 1.42
C ALA A 67 -2.61 -4.74 2.20
N ARG A 68 -2.14 -5.03 3.42
CA ARG A 68 -2.74 -6.05 4.30
C ARG A 68 -4.20 -5.75 4.61
N LEU A 69 -4.51 -4.49 4.93
CA LEU A 69 -5.88 -4.08 5.26
C LEU A 69 -6.80 -4.14 4.05
N ALA A 70 -6.33 -3.69 2.89
CA ALA A 70 -7.10 -3.69 1.65
C ALA A 70 -7.37 -5.12 1.16
N LEU A 71 -6.38 -6.02 1.22
CA LEU A 71 -6.57 -7.43 0.89
C LEU A 71 -7.53 -8.13 1.85
N ARG A 72 -7.55 -7.75 3.13
CA ARG A 72 -8.54 -8.26 4.09
C ARG A 72 -9.95 -7.86 3.69
N ASP A 73 -10.14 -6.62 3.23
CA ASP A 73 -11.46 -6.11 2.80
C ASP A 73 -11.92 -6.80 1.50
N VAL A 74 -11.01 -7.01 0.53
CA VAL A 74 -11.29 -7.81 -0.68
C VAL A 74 -11.63 -9.26 -0.32
N ALA A 75 -10.87 -9.88 0.60
CA ALA A 75 -11.13 -11.24 1.05
C ALA A 75 -12.52 -11.37 1.70
N ALA A 76 -12.95 -10.37 2.48
CA ALA A 76 -14.28 -10.35 3.05
C ALA A 76 -15.36 -10.28 1.95
N GLY A 77 -15.23 -9.35 1.00
CA GLY A 77 -16.18 -9.22 -0.11
C GLY A 77 -16.27 -10.45 -1.01
N LEU A 78 -15.15 -11.12 -1.29
CA LEU A 78 -15.14 -12.38 -2.04
C LEU A 78 -15.83 -13.53 -1.27
N ARG A 79 -15.63 -13.62 0.05
CA ARG A 79 -16.31 -14.61 0.89
C ARG A 79 -17.82 -14.39 0.96
N GLU A 80 -18.27 -13.14 1.02
CA GLU A 80 -19.70 -12.79 0.95
C GLU A 80 -20.34 -13.27 -0.37
N ARG A 81 -19.56 -13.35 -1.45
CA ARG A 81 -19.98 -13.91 -2.74
C ARG A 81 -19.83 -15.44 -2.84
N GLY A 82 -19.41 -16.10 -1.77
CA GLY A 82 -19.21 -17.56 -1.72
C GLY A 82 -17.93 -18.05 -2.41
N VAL A 83 -16.93 -17.18 -2.58
CA VAL A 83 -15.62 -17.54 -3.13
C VAL A 83 -14.67 -17.96 -2.00
N THR A 84 -13.94 -19.05 -2.21
CA THR A 84 -12.93 -19.51 -1.25
C THR A 84 -11.65 -18.69 -1.41
N VAL A 85 -11.18 -18.09 -0.32
CA VAL A 85 -9.98 -17.25 -0.33
C VAL A 85 -9.07 -17.49 0.87
N HIS A 86 -7.76 -17.51 0.62
CA HIS A 86 -6.71 -17.67 1.61
C HIS A 86 -5.78 -16.44 1.59
N ALA A 87 -5.69 -15.72 2.70
CA ALA A 87 -4.87 -14.51 2.80
C ALA A 87 -3.49 -14.83 3.39
N PHE A 88 -2.43 -14.35 2.75
CA PHE A 88 -1.03 -14.53 3.14
C PHE A 88 -0.28 -13.20 3.08
N ALA A 89 -0.15 -12.52 4.23
CA ALA A 89 0.52 -11.23 4.37
C ALA A 89 0.05 -10.19 3.32
N THR A 90 0.74 -10.09 2.18
CA THR A 90 0.46 -9.15 1.08
C THR A 90 -0.12 -9.82 -0.17
N ASN A 91 -0.63 -11.04 -0.03
CA ASN A 91 -1.22 -11.81 -1.12
C ASN A 91 -2.55 -12.42 -0.70
N LEU A 92 -3.43 -12.63 -1.66
CA LEU A 92 -4.69 -13.32 -1.52
C LEU A 92 -4.80 -14.39 -2.61
N ILE A 93 -4.90 -15.65 -2.20
CA ILE A 93 -5.18 -16.76 -3.11
C ILE A 93 -6.70 -16.89 -3.21
N VAL A 94 -7.20 -16.93 -4.42
CA VAL A 94 -8.61 -17.02 -4.79
C VAL A 94 -8.82 -18.32 -5.53
N THR A 95 -9.69 -19.17 -5.01
CA THR A 95 -10.11 -20.41 -5.67
C THR A 95 -11.53 -20.20 -6.16
N GLU A 96 -11.69 -20.03 -7.47
CA GLU A 96 -13.00 -19.99 -8.11
C GLU A 96 -13.66 -21.40 -8.07
N ARG A 97 -14.93 -21.52 -8.43
CA ARG A 97 -15.77 -22.70 -8.09
C ARG A 97 -15.32 -24.00 -8.77
N GLY A 98 -14.56 -24.81 -8.02
CA GLY A 98 -14.38 -26.23 -8.28
C GLY A 98 -12.94 -26.69 -8.03
N PRO A 99 -12.72 -27.98 -7.73
CA PRO A 99 -11.37 -28.50 -7.46
C PRO A 99 -10.40 -28.41 -8.65
N ASP A 100 -10.92 -28.21 -9.87
CA ASP A 100 -10.14 -28.14 -11.11
C ASP A 100 -9.92 -26.71 -11.63
N GLU A 101 -10.47 -25.69 -10.97
CA GLU A 101 -10.23 -24.29 -11.36
C GLU A 101 -8.88 -23.79 -10.84
N PRO A 102 -8.09 -23.09 -11.67
CA PRO A 102 -6.77 -22.62 -11.28
C PRO A 102 -6.88 -21.58 -10.16
N GLU A 103 -6.06 -21.75 -9.14
CA GLU A 103 -5.87 -20.73 -8.11
C GLU A 103 -5.38 -19.43 -8.74
N ARG A 104 -6.07 -18.33 -8.43
CA ARG A 104 -5.66 -16.99 -8.85
C ARG A 104 -5.06 -16.26 -7.66
N LEU A 105 -4.02 -15.47 -7.92
CA LEU A 105 -3.35 -14.67 -6.89
C LEU A 105 -3.70 -13.20 -7.09
N ILE A 106 -4.18 -12.54 -6.04
CA ILE A 106 -4.24 -11.08 -5.96
C ILE A 106 -3.11 -10.63 -5.04
N THR A 107 -2.34 -9.66 -5.50
CA THR A 107 -1.26 -9.01 -4.75
C THR A 107 -1.57 -7.53 -4.64
N CYS A 108 -0.98 -6.87 -3.65
CA CYS A 108 -1.10 -5.43 -3.50
C CYS A 108 0.28 -4.81 -3.36
N LYS A 109 0.54 -3.76 -4.14
CA LYS A 109 1.80 -3.01 -4.11
C LYS A 109 1.52 -1.56 -4.45
N ARG A 110 2.12 -0.63 -3.69
CA ARG A 110 2.10 0.82 -3.94
C ARG A 110 0.68 1.35 -4.22
N GLY A 111 -0.28 1.01 -3.36
CA GLY A 111 -1.66 1.49 -3.48
C GLY A 111 -2.52 0.83 -4.56
N THR A 112 -2.04 -0.24 -5.23
CA THR A 112 -2.77 -0.87 -6.34
C THR A 112 -2.83 -2.39 -6.21
N PHE A 113 -4.01 -2.94 -6.48
CA PHE A 113 -4.26 -4.38 -6.61
C PHE A 113 -3.84 -4.89 -7.98
N HIS A 114 -3.19 -6.06 -8.01
CA HIS A 114 -2.74 -6.73 -9.22
C HIS A 114 -3.03 -8.22 -9.15
N TRP A 115 -3.33 -8.84 -10.29
CA TRP A 115 -3.23 -10.28 -10.43
C TRP A 115 -1.75 -10.71 -10.35
N GLY A 116 -1.47 -11.95 -9.91
CA GLY A 116 -0.12 -12.48 -9.71
C GLY A 116 0.78 -12.44 -10.96
N MET A 117 0.21 -12.32 -12.15
CA MET A 117 0.92 -12.15 -13.43
C MET A 117 1.15 -10.67 -13.81
N GLY A 118 0.93 -9.73 -12.87
CA GLY A 118 1.19 -8.30 -13.03
C GLY A 118 0.07 -7.49 -13.68
N LYS A 119 -1.05 -8.12 -14.05
CA LYS A 119 -2.20 -7.39 -14.61
C LYS A 119 -2.87 -6.55 -13.50
N GLU A 120 -2.93 -5.25 -13.71
CA GLU A 120 -3.62 -4.33 -12.81
C GLU A 120 -5.12 -4.66 -12.69
N ILE A 121 -5.63 -4.61 -11.46
CA ILE A 121 -7.06 -4.73 -11.12
C ILE A 121 -7.62 -3.33 -10.87
N GLY A 122 -6.91 -2.53 -10.06
CA GLY A 122 -7.31 -1.17 -9.72
C GLY A 122 -6.74 -0.72 -8.36
N PRO A 123 -7.04 0.51 -7.93
CA PRO A 123 -6.51 1.08 -6.69
C PRO A 123 -7.07 0.38 -5.45
N ILE A 124 -6.32 0.39 -4.34
CA ILE A 124 -6.73 -0.22 -3.06
C ILE A 124 -8.00 0.39 -2.46
N GLY A 125 -8.34 1.62 -2.87
CA GLY A 125 -9.57 2.29 -2.47
C GLY A 125 -10.83 1.76 -3.17
N ASP A 126 -10.70 1.01 -4.27
CA ASP A 126 -11.83 0.44 -5.02
C ASP A 126 -11.97 -1.07 -4.76
N VAL A 127 -12.30 -1.40 -3.51
CA VAL A 127 -12.58 -2.79 -3.10
C VAL A 127 -13.74 -3.40 -3.89
N PRO A 128 -14.87 -2.70 -4.15
CA PRO A 128 -15.95 -3.26 -4.97
C PRO A 128 -15.51 -3.61 -6.40
N GLY A 129 -14.71 -2.75 -7.04
CA GLY A 129 -14.10 -3.04 -8.35
C GLY A 129 -13.21 -4.27 -8.29
N ALA A 130 -12.34 -4.37 -7.28
CA ALA A 130 -11.46 -5.53 -7.10
C ALA A 130 -12.19 -6.84 -6.85
N VAL A 131 -13.31 -6.81 -6.12
CA VAL A 131 -14.17 -7.98 -5.87
C VAL A 131 -14.96 -8.35 -7.12
N GLY A 132 -15.25 -7.40 -8.01
CA GLY A 132 -16.09 -7.56 -9.20
C GLY A 132 -15.43 -8.31 -10.37
N HIS A 133 -14.10 -8.37 -10.41
CA HIS A 133 -13.30 -9.03 -11.45
C HIS A 133 -13.16 -10.54 -11.25
#